data_AF-A0A817M4U2-F1
#
_entry.id   AF-A0A817M4U2-F1
#
_cell.length_a   1.000
_cell.length_b   1.000
_cell.length_c   1.000
_cell.angle_alpha   90.00
_cell.angle_beta   90.00
_cell.angle_gamma   90.00
#
_symmetry.space_group_name_H-M   'P 1'
#
loop_
_entity.id
_entity.type
_entity.pdbx_description
1 polymer ?
#
loop_
_entity_poly.entity_id
_entity_poly.type
_entity_poly.pdbx_seq_one_letter_code
_entity_poly.pdbx_strand_id
1 'polypeptide(L)'
;MNSLLFRRVIQQYSSIRVLNSVSTRFTSSSTESKTPSESSSIDPQLKTKIDDFIKSNKVALFIKGETNAPSCGFSKAVLQILNLHGCDFKTKNILDDQQLRETMKIYSNWPTFPQVYFNGEFVGGCDILLQMHQSGELVEELKKIGIQSKLSHVNNETTSSSSSN
;
A
#
# COMPACT_ATOMS: atom_id res chain seq x y z
N MET A 1 -4.53 -18.48 12.08
CA MET A 1 -3.83 -17.86 13.24
C MET A 1 -2.76 -16.81 12.86
N ASN A 2 -2.64 -16.36 11.60
CA ASN A 2 -1.56 -15.42 11.18
C ASN A 2 -1.94 -13.92 11.13
N SER A 3 -3.20 -13.55 11.40
CA SER A 3 -3.64 -12.13 11.38
C SER A 3 -2.93 -11.26 12.44
N LEU A 4 -2.50 -11.85 13.56
CA LEU A 4 -1.82 -11.10 14.63
C LEU A 4 -0.38 -10.73 14.30
N LEU A 5 0.35 -11.55 13.54
CA LEU A 5 1.71 -11.22 13.08
C LEU A 5 1.66 -10.12 12.04
N PHE A 6 0.75 -10.24 11.07
CA PHE A 6 0.45 -9.20 10.10
C PHE A 6 0.11 -7.87 10.79
N ARG A 7 -0.86 -7.85 11.70
CA ARG A 7 -1.21 -6.64 12.48
C ARG A 7 -0.03 -6.09 13.28
N ARG A 8 0.86 -6.93 13.82
CA ARG A 8 2.07 -6.49 14.53
C ARG A 8 3.10 -5.85 13.61
N VAL A 9 3.33 -6.40 12.42
CA VAL A 9 4.23 -5.81 11.42
C VAL A 9 3.68 -4.45 10.99
N ILE A 10 2.38 -4.35 10.68
CA ILE A 10 1.74 -3.07 10.32
C ILE A 10 1.82 -2.05 11.46
N GLN A 11 1.52 -2.46 12.69
CA GLN A 11 1.56 -1.58 13.88
C GLN A 11 2.98 -1.11 14.23
N GLN A 12 3.99 -1.94 13.98
CA GLN A 12 5.40 -1.55 14.16
C GLN A 12 5.79 -0.46 13.15
N TYR A 13 5.38 -0.60 11.88
CA TYR A 13 5.68 0.40 10.85
C TYR A 13 4.89 1.71 11.00
N SER A 14 3.66 1.68 11.53
CA SER A 14 2.90 2.90 11.83
C SER A 14 3.52 3.74 12.95
N SER A 15 4.23 3.10 13.89
CA SER A 15 4.83 3.76 15.05
C SER A 15 6.23 4.32 14.78
N ILE A 16 6.92 3.88 13.73
CA ILE A 16 8.33 4.22 13.45
C ILE A 16 8.51 5.58 12.75
N ARG A 17 7.45 6.31 12.38
CA ARG A 17 7.58 7.61 11.68
C ARG A 17 6.86 8.77 12.36
N VAL A 18 7.11 8.98 13.65
CA VAL A 18 6.97 10.30 14.27
C VAL A 18 8.36 10.77 14.68
N LEU A 19 9.13 11.36 13.77
CA LEU A 19 10.22 12.29 14.08
C LEU A 19 10.69 12.93 12.76
N ASN A 20 10.10 14.08 12.44
CA ASN A 20 10.75 15.15 11.68
C ASN A 20 10.16 16.47 12.20
N SER A 21 10.59 16.83 13.41
CA SER A 21 10.56 18.22 13.88
C SER A 21 11.84 18.87 13.40
N VAL A 22 11.74 19.77 12.43
CA VAL A 22 12.77 20.77 12.18
C VAL A 22 12.14 22.14 12.35
N SER A 23 12.47 22.72 13.49
CA SER A 23 12.29 24.11 13.85
C SER A 23 13.26 24.97 13.04
N THR A 24 12.73 25.92 12.27
CA THR A 24 13.46 27.14 11.90
C THR A 24 12.52 28.32 12.01
N ARG A 25 12.84 29.21 12.96
CA ARG A 25 12.21 30.53 13.13
C ARG A 25 12.52 31.41 11.92
N PHE A 26 11.54 32.16 11.43
CA PHE A 26 11.80 33.46 10.81
C PHE A 26 10.61 34.40 11.04
N THR A 27 10.92 35.65 11.38
CA THR A 27 10.01 36.67 11.90
C THR A 27 9.45 37.59 10.81
N SER A 28 8.17 37.96 11.00
CA SER A 28 7.46 39.21 10.62
C SER A 28 7.41 39.68 9.15
N SER A 29 6.22 39.71 8.55
CA SER A 29 5.38 40.93 8.41
C SER A 29 4.28 40.76 7.33
N SER A 30 3.06 41.19 7.69
CA SER A 30 1.98 41.73 6.82
C SER A 30 1.14 40.79 5.92
N THR A 31 -0.12 40.64 6.35
CA THR A 31 -1.36 40.55 5.56
C THR A 31 -1.50 39.46 4.52
N GLU A 32 -2.04 38.31 4.92
CA GLU A 32 -2.87 37.47 4.06
C GLU A 32 -4.01 36.83 4.87
N SER A 33 -5.21 37.38 4.70
CA SER A 33 -6.45 36.79 5.13
C SER A 33 -6.83 35.65 4.18
N LYS A 34 -6.39 34.44 4.52
CA LYS A 34 -7.14 33.22 4.26
C LYS A 34 -6.66 32.14 5.22
N THR A 35 -7.40 31.97 6.30
CA THR A 35 -7.32 30.76 7.12
C THR A 35 -8.11 29.66 6.42
N PRO A 36 -7.51 28.51 6.07
CA PRO A 36 -8.20 27.24 6.15
C PRO A 36 -7.74 26.60 7.45
N SER A 37 -8.56 26.73 8.48
CA SER A 37 -8.49 25.91 9.67
C SER A 37 -8.72 24.45 9.27
N GLU A 38 -7.63 23.69 9.21
CA GLU A 38 -7.57 22.24 9.04
C GLU A 38 -8.37 21.53 10.13
N SER A 39 -9.54 21.00 9.77
CA SER A 39 -10.30 20.08 10.60
C SER A 39 -10.55 18.79 9.83
N SER A 40 -9.61 17.84 9.95
CA SER A 40 -9.80 16.40 10.24
C SER A 40 -11.13 15.70 9.89
N SER A 41 -11.79 16.10 8.81
CA SER A 41 -13.10 15.58 8.41
C SER A 41 -12.95 15.03 7.01
N ILE A 42 -12.89 13.71 6.87
CA ILE A 42 -12.97 13.09 5.54
C ILE A 42 -14.35 13.40 4.97
N ASP A 43 -14.41 13.91 3.74
CA ASP A 43 -15.68 14.07 3.02
C ASP A 43 -16.45 12.74 3.00
N PRO A 44 -17.65 12.64 3.58
CA PRO A 44 -18.43 11.41 3.65
C PRO A 44 -18.66 10.78 2.27
N GLN A 45 -18.87 11.58 1.22
CA GLN A 45 -19.11 11.06 -0.12
C GLN A 45 -17.86 10.39 -0.70
N LEU A 46 -16.70 11.04 -0.54
CA LEU A 46 -15.42 10.47 -0.96
C LEU A 46 -15.06 9.22 -0.16
N LYS A 47 -15.33 9.23 1.16
CA LYS A 47 -15.14 8.04 2.00
C LYS A 47 -15.95 6.85 1.51
N THR A 48 -17.22 7.06 1.18
CA THR A 48 -18.06 5.99 0.64
C THR A 48 -17.51 5.44 -0.67
N LYS A 49 -17.06 6.31 -1.59
CA LYS A 49 -16.42 5.87 -2.85
C LYS A 49 -15.15 5.04 -2.61
N ILE A 50 -14.33 5.43 -1.64
CA ILE A 50 -13.13 4.70 -1.24
C ILE A 50 -13.53 3.33 -0.65
N ASP A 51 -14.45 3.31 0.31
CA ASP A 51 -14.95 2.08 0.94
C ASP A 51 -15.51 1.12 -0.10
N ASP A 52 -16.32 1.61 -1.05
CA ASP A 52 -16.90 0.81 -2.12
C ASP A 52 -15.84 0.25 -3.06
N PHE A 53 -14.84 1.06 -3.44
CA PHE A 53 -13.74 0.60 -4.29
C PHE A 53 -12.90 -0.49 -3.60
N ILE A 54 -12.58 -0.33 -2.32
CA ILE A 54 -11.77 -1.29 -1.58
C ILE A 54 -12.57 -2.58 -1.32
N LYS A 55 -13.86 -2.49 -0.97
CA LYS A 55 -14.69 -3.67 -0.66
C LYS A 55 -15.14 -4.44 -1.90
N SER A 56 -15.33 -3.78 -3.03
CA SER A 56 -15.74 -4.43 -4.29
C SER A 56 -14.61 -5.23 -4.94
N ASN A 57 -13.35 -4.98 -4.58
CA ASN A 57 -12.19 -5.59 -5.21
C ASN A 57 -11.39 -6.41 -4.19
N LYS A 58 -11.14 -7.69 -4.48
CA LYS A 58 -10.31 -8.55 -3.62
C LYS A 58 -8.92 -7.98 -3.40
N VAL A 59 -8.35 -7.36 -4.44
CA VAL A 59 -7.09 -6.65 -4.37
C VAL A 59 -7.26 -5.27 -4.98
N ALA A 60 -7.18 -4.24 -4.13
CA ALA A 60 -7.34 -2.84 -4.49
C ALA A 60 -6.04 -2.08 -4.21
N LEU A 61 -5.63 -1.22 -5.14
CA LEU A 61 -4.41 -0.44 -5.02
C LEU A 61 -4.66 1.04 -5.29
N PHE A 62 -3.98 1.89 -4.53
CA PHE A 62 -3.86 3.31 -4.80
C PHE A 62 -2.42 3.60 -5.19
N ILE A 63 -2.20 3.98 -6.46
CA ILE A 63 -0.88 4.09 -7.07
C ILE A 63 -0.66 5.48 -7.68
N LYS A 64 0.60 5.80 -8.00
CA LYS A 64 0.96 6.99 -8.76
C LYS A 64 1.05 6.63 -10.25
N GLY A 65 0.14 7.17 -11.05
CA GLY A 65 -0.01 6.87 -12.48
C GLY A 65 -1.00 5.73 -12.74
N GLU A 66 -1.00 5.24 -13.98
CA GLU A 66 -1.92 4.21 -14.44
C GLU A 66 -1.32 2.81 -14.36
N THR A 67 -2.14 1.76 -14.35
CA THR A 67 -1.65 0.37 -14.34
C THR A 67 -0.68 0.07 -15.48
N ASN A 68 -0.98 0.58 -16.68
CA ASN A 68 -0.17 0.38 -17.88
C ASN A 68 0.96 1.41 -18.03
N ALA A 69 0.90 2.51 -17.27
CA ALA A 69 1.85 3.61 -17.31
C ALA A 69 2.10 4.15 -15.89
N PRO A 70 2.79 3.39 -15.02
CA PRO A 70 3.06 3.82 -13.66
C PRO A 70 4.08 4.97 -13.65
N SER A 71 3.77 6.04 -12.92
CA SER A 71 4.60 7.26 -12.86
C SER A 71 5.66 7.23 -11.75
N CYS A 72 5.75 6.13 -11.00
CA CYS A 72 6.66 5.98 -9.87
C CYS A 72 7.21 4.55 -9.78
N GLY A 73 8.52 4.40 -9.54
CA GLY A 73 9.19 3.10 -9.41
C GLY A 73 8.58 2.21 -8.33
N PHE A 74 8.16 2.76 -7.18
CA PHE A 74 7.47 2.01 -6.13
C PHE A 74 6.11 1.48 -6.58
N SER A 75 5.35 2.28 -7.34
CA SER A 75 4.08 1.82 -7.93
C SER A 75 4.33 0.71 -8.94
N LYS A 76 5.34 0.86 -9.81
CA LYS A 76 5.74 -0.19 -10.76
C LYS A 76 6.13 -1.49 -10.06
N ALA A 77 6.92 -1.42 -9.00
CA ALA A 77 7.36 -2.59 -8.24
C ALA A 77 6.18 -3.38 -7.66
N VAL A 78 5.21 -2.69 -7.04
CA VAL A 78 4.00 -3.33 -6.50
C VAL A 78 3.19 -4.03 -7.59
N LEU A 79 2.97 -3.38 -8.73
CA LEU A 79 2.26 -3.98 -9.86
C LEU A 79 2.99 -5.22 -10.38
N GLN A 80 4.32 -5.17 -10.49
CA GLN A 80 5.14 -6.29 -10.93
C GLN A 80 5.06 -7.48 -9.97
N ILE A 81 5.17 -7.25 -8.65
CA ILE A 81 5.05 -8.31 -7.64
C ILE A 81 3.70 -9.02 -7.77
N LEU A 82 2.59 -8.28 -7.81
CA LEU A 82 1.26 -8.89 -7.93
C LEU A 82 1.07 -9.64 -9.25
N ASN A 83 1.62 -9.12 -10.35
CA ASN A 83 1.60 -9.79 -11.65
C ASN A 83 2.40 -11.10 -11.64
N LEU A 84 3.56 -11.15 -10.97
CA LEU A 84 4.36 -12.38 -10.81
C LEU A 84 3.58 -13.45 -10.04
N HIS A 85 2.83 -13.05 -9.01
CA HIS A 85 1.94 -13.95 -8.29
C HIS A 85 0.70 -14.35 -9.10
N GLY A 86 0.44 -13.73 -10.25
CA GLY A 86 -0.74 -13.98 -11.08
C GLY A 86 -2.04 -13.47 -10.45
N CYS A 87 -1.94 -12.41 -9.65
CA CYS A 87 -3.08 -11.82 -8.96
C CYS A 87 -3.76 -10.77 -9.86
N ASP A 88 -5.07 -10.89 -10.04
CA ASP A 88 -5.88 -9.82 -10.60
C ASP A 88 -6.09 -8.72 -9.55
N PHE A 89 -6.03 -7.46 -9.99
CA PHE A 89 -6.21 -6.32 -9.09
C PHE A 89 -6.83 -5.13 -9.82
N LYS A 90 -7.38 -4.19 -9.04
CA LYS A 90 -7.82 -2.88 -9.53
C LYS A 90 -7.00 -1.76 -8.91
N THR A 91 -6.78 -0.72 -9.69
CA THR A 91 -5.97 0.43 -9.29
C THR A 91 -6.80 1.72 -9.34
N LYS A 92 -6.43 2.68 -8.50
CA LYS A 92 -6.76 4.09 -8.68
C LYS A 92 -5.51 4.96 -8.66
N ASN A 93 -5.44 5.82 -9.66
CA ASN A 93 -4.38 6.82 -9.79
C ASN A 93 -4.66 7.98 -8.82
N ILE A 94 -3.79 8.19 -7.84
CA ILE A 94 -3.94 9.27 -6.86
C ILE A 94 -3.36 10.61 -7.34
N LEU A 95 -2.74 10.64 -8.53
CA LEU A 95 -2.20 11.89 -9.09
C LEU A 95 -3.29 12.74 -9.74
N ASP A 96 -4.39 12.12 -10.16
CA ASP A 96 -5.48 12.81 -10.86
C ASP A 96 -6.45 13.50 -9.89
N ASP A 97 -6.46 13.08 -8.62
CA ASP A 97 -7.35 13.60 -7.57
C ASP A 97 -6.56 13.88 -6.28
N GLN A 98 -6.29 15.16 -6.03
CA GLN A 98 -5.57 15.61 -4.85
C GLN A 98 -6.38 15.37 -3.55
N GLN A 99 -7.71 15.47 -3.60
CA GLN A 99 -8.55 15.19 -2.43
C GLN A 99 -8.53 13.72 -2.07
N LEU A 100 -8.58 12.83 -3.07
CA LEU A 100 -8.38 11.39 -2.88
C LEU A 100 -7.02 11.10 -2.26
N ARG A 101 -5.96 11.73 -2.77
CA ARG A 101 -4.59 11.54 -2.26
C ARG A 101 -4.45 11.93 -0.79
N GLU A 102 -5.00 13.07 -0.39
CA GLU A 102 -4.95 13.53 1.00
C GLU A 102 -5.82 12.68 1.90
N THR A 103 -7.03 12.36 1.45
CA THR A 103 -7.98 11.51 2.16
C THR A 103 -7.41 10.12 2.42
N MET A 104 -6.79 9.50 1.43
CA MET A 104 -6.22 8.15 1.57
C MET A 104 -5.11 8.09 2.62
N LYS A 105 -4.33 9.15 2.82
CA LYS A 105 -3.32 9.20 3.90
C LYS A 105 -3.96 9.12 5.28
N ILE A 106 -5.09 9.82 5.46
CA ILE A 106 -5.83 9.85 6.72
C ILE A 106 -6.60 8.53 6.90
N TYR A 107 -7.28 8.06 5.86
CA TYR A 107 -8.08 6.84 5.84
C TYR A 107 -7.27 5.61 6.25
N SER A 108 -6.08 5.43 5.66
CA SER A 108 -5.21 4.31 5.95
C SER A 108 -4.31 4.53 7.17
N ASN A 109 -4.30 5.74 7.73
CA ASN A 109 -3.27 6.22 8.65
C ASN A 109 -1.84 5.93 8.14
N TRP A 110 -1.59 6.19 6.86
CA TRP A 110 -0.33 5.86 6.19
C TRP A 110 0.13 6.96 5.23
N PRO A 111 1.35 7.51 5.38
CA PRO A 111 1.72 8.75 4.69
C PRO A 111 2.18 8.58 3.24
N THR A 112 2.44 7.35 2.78
CA THR A 112 3.08 7.08 1.46
C THR A 112 2.19 6.30 0.50
N PHE A 113 2.57 6.33 -0.78
CA PHE A 113 1.97 5.55 -1.86
C PHE A 113 3.09 4.81 -2.61
N PRO A 114 2.82 3.61 -3.17
CA PRO A 114 1.51 2.96 -3.30
C PRO A 114 0.94 2.42 -1.97
N GLN A 115 -0.39 2.28 -1.90
CA GLN A 115 -1.10 1.63 -0.79
C GLN A 115 -1.86 0.41 -1.34
N VAL A 116 -1.80 -0.71 -0.61
CA VAL A 116 -2.34 -2.01 -1.04
C VAL A 116 -3.39 -2.49 -0.04
N TYR A 117 -4.50 -3.02 -0.55
CA TYR A 117 -5.61 -3.54 0.24
C TYR A 117 -6.03 -4.92 -0.26
N PHE A 118 -6.27 -5.84 0.68
CA PHE A 118 -6.78 -7.18 0.42
C PHE A 118 -8.12 -7.38 1.14
N ASN A 119 -9.18 -7.73 0.41
CA ASN A 119 -10.53 -7.94 0.95
C ASN A 119 -11.02 -6.83 1.92
N GLY A 120 -10.79 -5.56 1.58
CA GLY A 120 -11.19 -4.45 2.46
C GLY A 120 -10.15 -4.04 3.50
N GLU A 121 -9.14 -4.87 3.77
CA GLU A 121 -8.15 -4.61 4.82
C GLU A 121 -6.88 -3.98 4.25
N PHE A 122 -6.36 -2.96 4.94
CA PHE A 122 -5.10 -2.32 4.57
C PHE A 122 -3.93 -3.28 4.83
N VAL A 123 -3.12 -3.50 3.79
CA VAL A 123 -1.95 -4.39 3.83
C VAL A 123 -0.66 -3.64 4.04
N GLY A 124 -0.51 -2.45 3.45
CA GLY A 124 0.72 -1.68 3.57
C GLY A 124 1.11 -0.96 2.30
N GLY A 125 2.35 -0.49 2.29
CA GLY A 125 2.99 0.13 1.12
C GLY A 125 3.92 -0.83 0.35
N CYS A 126 4.73 -0.26 -0.54
CA CYS A 126 5.67 -1.01 -1.38
C CYS A 126 6.65 -1.86 -0.57
N ASP A 127 7.25 -1.31 0.48
CA ASP A 127 8.30 -1.99 1.25
C ASP A 127 7.76 -3.23 1.97
N ILE A 128 6.56 -3.12 2.54
CA ILE A 128 5.88 -4.23 3.24
C ILE A 128 5.52 -5.33 2.24
N LEU A 129 4.95 -4.96 1.09
CA LEU A 129 4.60 -5.95 0.06
C LEU A 129 5.84 -6.67 -0.48
N LEU A 130 6.95 -5.95 -0.67
CA LEU A 130 8.22 -6.53 -1.09
C LEU A 130 8.78 -7.49 -0.03
N GLN A 131 8.72 -7.12 1.25
CA GLN A 131 9.13 -8.01 2.35
C GLN A 131 8.28 -9.28 2.38
N MET A 132 6.96 -9.16 2.27
CA MET A 132 6.05 -10.31 2.25
C MET A 132 6.28 -11.20 1.03
N HIS A 133 6.64 -10.62 -0.12
CA HIS A 133 7.03 -11.37 -1.31
C HIS A 133 8.30 -12.19 -1.05
N GLN A 134 9.33 -11.56 -0.48
CA GLN A 134 10.62 -12.21 -0.19
C GLN A 134 10.51 -13.27 0.91
N SER A 135 9.67 -13.06 1.92
CA SER A 135 9.46 -14.02 3.02
C SER A 135 8.54 -15.18 2.65
N GLY A 136 7.83 -15.10 1.52
CA GLY A 136 6.78 -16.04 1.12
C GLY A 136 5.43 -15.81 1.83
N GLU A 137 5.35 -14.90 2.80
CA GLU A 137 4.10 -14.57 3.52
C GLU A 137 3.00 -14.06 2.57
N LEU A 138 3.37 -13.40 1.47
CA LEU A 138 2.44 -12.93 0.47
C LEU A 138 1.64 -14.07 -0.17
N VAL A 139 2.25 -15.25 -0.35
CA VAL A 139 1.55 -16.43 -0.88
C VAL A 139 0.43 -16.87 0.07
N GLU A 140 0.71 -16.88 1.36
CA GLU A 140 -0.25 -17.26 2.38
C GLU A 140 -1.38 -16.22 2.52
N GLU A 141 -1.08 -14.92 2.43
CA GLU A 141 -2.12 -13.89 2.44
C GLU A 141 -3.03 -13.95 1.20
N LEU A 142 -2.45 -14.14 0.02
CA LEU A 142 -3.24 -14.31 -1.22
C LEU A 142 -4.14 -15.56 -1.12
N LYS A 143 -3.63 -16.65 -0.55
CA LYS A 143 -4.41 -17.87 -0.34
C LYS A 143 -5.61 -17.65 0.58
N LYS A 144 -5.48 -16.85 1.64
CA LYS A 144 -6.60 -16.52 2.55
C LYS A 144 -7.74 -15.78 1.85
N ILE A 145 -7.44 -14.95 0.86
CA ILE A 145 -8.45 -14.25 0.06
C ILE A 145 -8.94 -15.06 -1.16
N GLY A 146 -8.50 -16.32 -1.26
CA GLY A 146 -8.91 -17.26 -2.30
C GLY A 146 -8.19 -17.05 -3.63
N ILE A 147 -6.98 -16.50 -3.62
CA ILE A 147 -6.13 -16.32 -4.80
C ILE A 147 -4.95 -17.28 -4.70
N GLN A 148 -4.79 -18.15 -5.70
CA GLN A 148 -3.65 -19.07 -5.76
C GLN A 148 -2.47 -18.39 -6.47
N SER A 149 -1.36 -18.25 -5.77
CA SER A 149 -0.12 -17.68 -6.31
C SER A 149 0.52 -18.62 -7.33
N LYS A 150 0.91 -18.10 -8.49
CA LYS A 150 1.70 -18.83 -9.51
C LYS A 150 3.08 -19.26 -9.01
N LEU A 151 3.60 -18.63 -7.95
CA LEU A 151 4.92 -18.92 -7.37
C LEU A 151 4.90 -19.99 -6.27
N SER A 152 3.73 -20.59 -5.98
CA SER A 152 3.57 -21.55 -4.87
C SER A 152 4.29 -22.89 -5.06
N HIS A 153 4.83 -23.19 -6.25
CA HIS A 153 5.52 -24.45 -6.56
C HIS A 153 7.06 -24.38 -6.61
N VAL A 154 7.67 -23.24 -6.31
CA VAL A 154 9.11 -23.04 -6.58
C VAL A 154 10.05 -23.59 -5.48
N ASN A 155 9.54 -24.03 -4.32
CA ASN A 155 10.42 -24.37 -3.19
C ASN A 155 10.91 -25.84 -3.14
N ASN A 156 10.67 -26.67 -4.16
CA ASN A 156 11.09 -28.09 -4.13
C ASN A 156 12.02 -28.55 -5.29
N GLU A 157 12.58 -27.65 -6.10
CA GLU A 157 13.51 -28.05 -7.19
C GLU A 157 14.72 -27.11 -7.29
N THR A 158 15.60 -27.02 -6.28
CA THR A 158 16.99 -26.52 -6.49
C THR A 158 18.05 -27.10 -5.53
N THR A 159 17.83 -28.26 -4.89
CA THR A 159 18.90 -28.94 -4.13
C THR A 159 18.97 -30.43 -4.44
N SER A 160 19.04 -30.79 -5.72
CA SER A 160 19.51 -32.11 -6.14
C SER A 160 20.06 -32.09 -7.58
N SER A 161 21.22 -31.48 -7.76
CA SER A 161 22.20 -31.80 -8.82
C SER A 161 23.39 -30.83 -8.71
N SER A 162 24.66 -31.21 -8.62
CA SER A 162 25.30 -32.51 -8.53
C SER A 162 26.71 -32.25 -8.00
N SER A 163 27.10 -32.94 -6.92
CA SER A 163 28.48 -33.38 -6.76
C SER A 163 28.74 -34.50 -7.79
N SER A 164 30.01 -34.64 -8.21
CA SER A 164 30.56 -35.61 -9.19
C SER A 164 30.43 -35.13 -10.64
N ASN A 165 31.49 -34.96 -11.44
CA ASN A 165 32.85 -35.52 -11.42
C ASN A 165 33.94 -34.46 -11.56
#